data_AF-A0A924IMU9-F1
#
_entry.id   AF-A0A924IMU9-F1
#
_cell.length_a   1.000
_cell.length_b   1.000
_cell.length_c   1.000
_cell.angle_alpha   90.00
_cell.angle_beta   90.00
_cell.angle_gamma   90.00
#
_symmetry.space_group_name_H-M   'P 1'
#
loop_
_entity.id
_entity.type
_entity.pdbx_description
1 polymer ?
#
loop_
_entity_poly.entity_id
_entity_poly.type
_entity_poly.pdbx_seq_one_letter_code
_entity_poly.pdbx_strand_id
1 'polypeptide(L)' 'MTQDNAHLQSTIDAAWEDRANLSPKTAPKDIVDAVEQTISALNSGKLRVATRESVGVWTTHQWIKKAVLLSFRLSDNEL' A
#
# COMPACT_ATOMS: atom_id res chain seq x y z
N MET A 1 -3.89 -17.57 1.73
CA MET A 1 -3.43 -16.47 0.85
C MET A 1 -4.31 -15.22 0.92
N THR A 2 -5.56 -15.26 1.43
CA THR A 2 -6.42 -14.06 1.58
C THR A 2 -6.27 -13.33 2.92
N GLN A 3 -5.75 -13.99 3.97
CA GLN A 3 -5.58 -13.35 5.29
C GLN A 3 -4.47 -12.29 5.30
N ASP A 4 -3.41 -12.47 4.51
CA ASP A 4 -2.27 -11.55 4.46
C ASP A 4 -2.64 -10.18 3.88
N ASN A 5 -3.54 -10.16 2.87
CA ASN A 5 -3.98 -8.91 2.25
C ASN A 5 -4.89 -8.07 3.15
N ALA A 6 -5.74 -8.71 3.97
CA ALA A 6 -6.59 -8.00 4.92
C ALA A 6 -5.76 -7.32 6.02
N HIS A 7 -4.68 -7.98 6.46
CA HIS A 7 -3.72 -7.39 7.38
C HIS A 7 -2.98 -6.22 6.75
N LEU A 8 -2.42 -6.39 5.54
CA LEU A 8 -1.76 -5.31 4.80
C LEU A 8 -2.70 -4.12 4.60
N GLN A 9 -3.94 -4.35 4.19
CA GLN A 9 -4.92 -3.29 4.01
C GLN A 9 -5.13 -2.50 5.31
N SER A 10 -5.34 -3.19 6.45
CA SER A 10 -5.53 -2.52 7.74
C SER A 10 -4.32 -1.69 8.15
N THR A 11 -3.10 -2.21 7.95
CA THR A 11 -1.86 -1.49 8.28
C THR A 11 -1.69 -0.25 7.39
N ILE A 12 -1.93 -0.38 6.10
CA ILE A 12 -1.85 0.73 5.15
C ILE A 12 -2.92 1.78 5.42
N ASP A 13 -4.14 1.39 5.75
CA ASP A 13 -5.21 2.33 6.09
C ASP A 13 -4.87 3.10 7.38
N ALA A 14 -4.37 2.43 8.41
CA ALA A 14 -3.91 3.09 9.64
C ALA A 14 -2.73 4.04 9.38
N ALA A 15 -1.72 3.60 8.63
CA ALA A 15 -0.57 4.41 8.23
C ALA A 15 -0.98 5.62 7.39
N TRP A 16 -2.02 5.48 6.56
CA TRP A 16 -2.55 6.59 5.77
C TRP A 16 -3.18 7.67 6.63
N GLU A 17 -3.94 7.30 7.67
CA GLU A 17 -4.52 8.27 8.60
C GLU A 17 -3.43 9.03 9.36
N ASP A 18 -2.36 8.33 9.79
CA ASP A 18 -1.23 8.94 10.50
C ASP A 18 -0.12 9.49 9.57
N ARG A 19 -0.36 9.55 8.25
CA ARG A 19 0.68 9.87 7.26
C ARG A 19 1.44 11.15 7.58
N ALA A 20 0.80 12.14 8.19
CA ALA A 20 1.40 13.44 8.54
C ALA A 20 2.63 13.30 9.46
N ASN A 21 2.68 12.25 10.28
CA ASN A 21 3.77 11.97 11.21
C ASN A 21 4.81 10.98 10.65
N LEU A 22 4.54 10.42 9.46
CA LEU A 22 5.44 9.49 8.79
C LEU A 22 6.46 10.24 7.94
N SER A 23 7.73 9.87 8.10
CA SER A 23 8.85 10.31 7.27
C SER A 23 9.83 9.16 7.08
N PRO A 24 10.75 9.22 6.10
CA PRO A 24 11.75 8.18 5.87
C PRO A 24 12.59 7.85 7.12
N LYS A 25 12.74 8.81 8.04
CA LYS A 25 13.55 8.67 9.27
C LYS A 25 12.76 8.23 10.50
N THR A 26 11.44 8.44 10.51
CA THR A 26 10.59 8.25 11.71
C THR A 26 9.55 7.17 11.54
N ALA A 27 9.39 6.61 10.34
CA ALA A 27 8.39 5.60 10.09
C ALA A 27 8.70 4.29 10.84
N PRO A 28 7.71 3.73 11.56
CA PRO A 28 7.78 2.39 12.10
C PRO A 28 8.11 1.33 11.04
N LYS A 29 8.94 0.35 11.39
CA LYS A 29 9.41 -0.69 10.46
C LYS A 29 8.27 -1.53 9.89
N ASP A 30 7.25 -1.84 10.68
CA ASP A 30 6.05 -2.57 10.26
C ASP A 30 5.29 -1.84 9.15
N ILE A 31 5.19 -0.51 9.21
CA ILE A 31 4.56 0.30 8.16
C ILE A 31 5.40 0.27 6.88
N VAL A 32 6.72 0.43 7.00
CA VAL A 32 7.64 0.37 5.85
C VAL A 32 7.55 -1.01 5.17
N ASP A 33 7.65 -2.08 5.94
CA ASP A 33 7.59 -3.46 5.45
C ASP A 33 6.22 -3.74 4.77
N ALA A 34 5.11 -3.24 5.33
CA ALA A 34 3.77 -3.38 4.74
C ALA A 34 3.62 -2.63 3.40
N VAL A 35 4.18 -1.41 3.32
CA VAL A 35 4.22 -0.64 2.07
C VAL A 35 5.07 -1.35 1.03
N GLU A 36 6.28 -1.77 1.36
CA GLU A 36 7.19 -2.50 0.46
C GLU A 36 6.57 -3.81 -0.03
N GLN A 37 5.93 -4.58 0.85
CA GLN A 37 5.25 -5.81 0.48
C GLN A 37 4.10 -5.54 -0.50
N THR A 38 3.34 -4.46 -0.29
CA THR A 38 2.26 -4.05 -1.20
C THR A 38 2.81 -3.66 -2.57
N ILE A 39 3.90 -2.89 -2.62
CA ILE A 39 4.55 -2.48 -3.87
C ILE A 39 5.16 -3.68 -4.62
N SER A 40 5.80 -4.61 -3.90
CA SER A 40 6.31 -5.86 -4.48
C SER A 40 5.20 -6.74 -5.04
N ALA A 41 4.06 -6.82 -4.35
CA ALA A 41 2.89 -7.54 -4.83
C ALA A 41 2.24 -6.87 -6.06
N LEU A 42 2.28 -5.54 -6.16
CA LEU A 42 1.88 -4.82 -7.38
C LEU A 42 2.83 -5.08 -8.54
N ASN A 43 4.15 -5.00 -8.32
CA ASN A 43 5.17 -5.23 -9.34
C ASN A 43 5.11 -6.66 -9.89
N SER A 44 4.84 -7.64 -9.04
CA SER A 44 4.65 -9.04 -9.45
C SER A 44 3.26 -9.33 -10.04
N GLY A 45 2.35 -8.34 -10.07
CA GLY A 45 0.98 -8.49 -10.58
C GLY A 45 0.05 -9.33 -9.70
N LYS A 46 0.49 -9.71 -8.49
CA LYS A 46 -0.34 -10.40 -7.48
C LYS A 46 -1.45 -9.50 -6.94
N LEU A 47 -1.18 -8.21 -6.84
CA LEU A 47 -2.16 -7.17 -6.55
C LEU A 47 -2.38 -6.30 -7.78
N ARG A 48 -3.60 -5.77 -7.91
CA ARG A 48 -3.95 -4.76 -8.92
C ARG A 48 -4.80 -3.69 -8.27
N VAL A 49 -4.55 -2.43 -8.65
CA VAL A 49 -5.30 -1.27 -8.13
C VAL A 49 -6.80 -1.36 -8.45
N ALA A 50 -7.16 -1.93 -9.60
CA ALA A 50 -8.54 -2.18 -9.96
C ALA A 50 -8.69 -3.60 -10.51
N THR A 51 -9.75 -4.29 -10.10
CA THR A 51 -10.11 -5.62 -10.57
C THR A 51 -11.52 -5.60 -11.13
N ARG A 52 -11.73 -6.35 -12.21
CA ARG A 52 -13.04 -6.49 -12.84
C ARG A 52 -13.83 -7.56 -12.11
N GLU A 53 -14.97 -7.21 -11.54
CA GLU A 53 -15.86 -8.18 -10.88
C GLU A 53 -16.82 -8.84 -11.88
N SER A 54 -17.33 -8.08 -12.84
CA SER A 54 -18.22 -8.58 -13.88
C SER A 54 -18.16 -7.71 -15.14
N VAL A 55 -18.99 -7.99 -16.15
CA VAL A 55 -18.97 -7.21 -17.40
C VAL A 55 -19.42 -5.77 -17.12
N GLY A 56 -18.50 -4.82 -17.31
CA GLY A 56 -18.76 -3.40 -17.06
C GLY A 56 -18.55 -2.94 -15.62
N VAL A 57 -18.35 -3.85 -14.66
CA VAL A 57 -18.17 -3.52 -13.24
C VAL A 57 -16.71 -3.68 -12.83
N TRP A 58 -16.11 -2.57 -12.40
CA TRP A 58 -14.75 -2.49 -11.89
C TRP A 58 -14.76 -2.03 -10.44
N THR A 59 -14.05 -2.77 -9.60
CA THR A 59 -13.82 -2.40 -8.20
C THR A 59 -12.41 -1.89 -8.04
N THR A 60 -12.28 -0.72 -7.41
CA THR A 60 -10.99 -0.10 -7.13
C THR A 60 -10.59 -0.35 -5.69
N HIS A 61 -9.40 -0.91 -5.51
CA HIS A 61 -8.77 -1.14 -4.21
C HIS A 61 -8.05 0.14 -3.76
N GLN A 62 -8.76 1.01 -3.05
CA GLN A 62 -8.23 2.33 -2.67
C GLN A 62 -6.99 2.25 -1.79
N TRP A 63 -6.91 1.27 -0.88
CA TRP A 63 -5.77 1.07 0.01
C TRP A 63 -4.46 0.84 -0.76
N ILE A 64 -4.52 0.20 -1.93
CA ILE A 64 -3.36 0.01 -2.79
C ILE A 64 -2.84 1.35 -3.31
N LYS A 65 -3.74 2.30 -3.65
CA LYS A 65 -3.33 3.66 -4.03
C LYS A 65 -2.72 4.41 -2.83
N LYS A 66 -3.26 4.24 -1.64
CA LYS A 66 -2.68 4.79 -0.40
C LYS A 66 -1.26 4.27 -0.18
N ALA A 67 -1.01 2.98 -0.38
CA ALA A 67 0.33 2.39 -0.27
C ALA A 67 1.32 3.02 -1.27
N VAL A 68 0.91 3.26 -2.53
CA VAL A 68 1.75 3.95 -3.53
C VAL A 68 2.07 5.39 -3.12
N LEU A 69 1.11 6.11 -2.55
CA LEU A 69 1.36 7.47 -2.06
C LEU A 69 2.24 7.48 -0.79
N LEU A 70 2.09 6.48 0.07
CA LEU A 70 2.95 6.29 1.25
C LEU A 70 4.38 5.94 0.84
N SER A 71 4.59 5.12 -0.20
CA SER A 71 5.97 4.80 -0.64
C SER A 71 6.73 6.05 -1.04
N PHE A 72 6.09 7.01 -1.71
CA PHE A 72 6.74 8.31 -2.00
C PHE A 72 7.04 9.13 -0.75
N ARG A 73 6.24 9.02 0.31
CA ARG A 73 6.50 9.73 1.58
C ARG A 73 7.61 9.07 2.40
N LEU A 74 7.76 7.75 2.27
CA LEU A 74 8.71 6.96 3.03
C LEU A 74 10.09 6.81 2.36
N SER A 75 10.21 7.22 1.10
CA SER A 75 11.48 7.25 0.38
C SER A 75 12.02 8.68 0.27
N ASP A 76 13.28 8.88 0.62
CA ASP A 76 14.01 10.10 0.27
C ASP A 76 14.41 10.04 -1.22
N ASN A 77 14.66 11.21 -1.82
CA ASN A 77 15.22 11.25 -3.17
C ASN A 77 16.68 10.76 -3.14
N GLU A 78 17.03 9.90 -4.08
CA GLU A 78 18.39 9.40 -4.30
C GLU A 78 18.97 10.01 -5.59
N LEU A 79 20.30 10.20 -5.64
CA LEU A 79 21.05 10.81 -6.76
C LEU A 79 21.76 9.77 -7.63
#